data_AF-A0A8C4RWM0-F1
#
_entry.id   AF-A0A8C4RWM0-F1
#
_cell.length_a   1.000
_cell.length_b   1.000
_cell.length_c   1.000
_cell.angle_alpha   90.00
_cell.angle_beta   90.00
_cell.angle_gamma   90.00
#
_symmetry.space_group_name_H-M   'P 1'
#
loop_
_entity.id
_entity.type
_entity.pdbx_description
1 polymer ?
#
loop_
_entity_poly.entity_id
_entity_poly.type
_entity_poly.pdbx_seq_one_letter_code
_entity_poly.pdbx_strand_id
1 'polypeptide(L)'
;MDAFDIEPGNAEEFECPVCRDVLFDPVSLPCEHVFCHSCLSSSIQTRNHCPTCRGQDTTTVQASDVIARMSYKTATCKTCGVQVPLSLVKNHRAEHDNAGTTQFPFANSEISSANCFEFLTFQCPYCNEDGLNEPSLTWHCNESHRNDTRRVVCPICASMPHGDPSYQSRNFLGHLNLRHSFYVQDFVDISQDDAINEQAILLASYNSCIQ
;
A
#
# COMPACT_ATOMS: atom_id res chain seq x y z
N MET A 1 -26.11 -2.80 -5.44
CA MET A 1 -26.46 -1.62 -6.23
C MET A 1 -25.93 -0.41 -5.48
N ASP A 2 -24.68 -0.08 -5.84
CA ASP A 2 -23.99 1.21 -5.78
C ASP A 2 -23.96 1.98 -4.46
N ALA A 3 -23.17 1.49 -3.50
CA ALA A 3 -22.82 2.19 -2.26
C ALA A 3 -21.86 3.39 -2.46
N PHE A 4 -21.33 3.59 -3.68
CA PHE A 4 -20.38 4.64 -4.00
C PHE A 4 -20.81 5.43 -5.25
N ASP A 5 -20.62 6.74 -5.22
CA ASP A 5 -20.65 7.61 -6.40
C ASP A 5 -19.25 7.67 -7.00
N ILE A 6 -19.01 6.83 -8.01
CA ILE A 6 -17.78 6.76 -8.78
C ILE A 6 -17.98 7.56 -10.06
N GLU A 7 -17.04 8.45 -10.40
CA GLU A 7 -17.07 9.13 -11.69
C GLU A 7 -17.03 8.11 -12.85
N PRO A 8 -17.84 8.30 -13.91
CA PRO A 8 -18.02 7.29 -14.96
C PRO A 8 -16.71 6.89 -15.65
N GLY A 9 -15.74 7.79 -15.79
CA GLY A 9 -14.43 7.47 -16.36
C GLY A 9 -13.56 6.57 -15.49
N ASN A 10 -13.73 6.58 -14.16
CA ASN A 10 -12.96 5.74 -13.25
C ASN A 10 -13.61 4.36 -13.05
N ALA A 11 -14.94 4.27 -13.21
CA ALA A 11 -15.67 3.01 -13.11
C ALA A 11 -15.24 2.01 -14.19
N GLU A 12 -15.04 2.48 -15.43
CA GLU A 12 -14.64 1.61 -16.55
C GLU A 12 -13.16 1.19 -16.50
N GLU A 13 -12.29 2.02 -15.92
CA GLU A 13 -10.84 1.79 -15.86
C GLU A 13 -10.44 0.79 -14.76
N PHE A 14 -11.14 0.80 -13.63
CA PHE A 14 -10.77 0.04 -12.43
C PHE A 14 -11.80 -1.04 -12.07
N GLU A 15 -12.63 -1.48 -13.00
CA GLU A 15 -13.59 -2.57 -12.78
C GLU A 15 -12.93 -3.93 -12.95
N CYS A 16 -13.15 -4.83 -12.00
CA CYS A 16 -12.74 -6.21 -12.10
C CYS A 16 -13.68 -6.99 -13.05
N PRO A 17 -13.17 -7.63 -14.12
CA PRO A 17 -14.03 -8.38 -15.07
C PRO A 17 -14.76 -9.60 -14.48
N VAL A 18 -14.31 -10.09 -13.32
CA VAL A 18 -14.86 -11.28 -12.66
C VAL A 18 -15.98 -10.90 -11.69
N CYS A 19 -15.72 -9.96 -10.77
CA CYS A 19 -16.72 -9.57 -9.76
C CYS A 19 -17.56 -8.35 -10.15
N ARG A 20 -17.22 -7.65 -11.24
CA ARG A 20 -17.90 -6.43 -11.73
C ARG A 20 -18.01 -5.33 -10.67
N ASP A 21 -16.94 -5.19 -9.91
CA ASP A 21 -16.80 -4.22 -8.83
C ASP A 21 -15.38 -3.64 -8.91
N VAL A 22 -15.12 -2.55 -8.21
CA VAL A 22 -13.82 -1.88 -8.17
C VAL A 22 -12.73 -2.89 -7.81
N LEU A 23 -11.58 -2.81 -8.48
CA LEU A 23 -10.44 -3.67 -8.20
C LEU A 23 -10.04 -3.61 -6.73
N PHE A 24 -9.59 -4.74 -6.20
CA PHE A 24 -9.18 -4.88 -4.81
C PHE A 24 -8.01 -5.83 -4.75
N ASP A 25 -6.87 -5.32 -4.25
CA ASP A 25 -5.57 -5.97 -4.38
C ASP A 25 -5.33 -6.43 -5.84
N PRO A 26 -5.23 -5.46 -6.79
CA PRO A 26 -5.19 -5.78 -8.20
C PRO A 26 -3.90 -6.51 -8.58
N VAL A 27 -4.07 -7.62 -9.30
CA VAL A 27 -2.97 -8.40 -9.89
C VAL A 27 -3.11 -8.41 -11.39
N SER A 28 -1.99 -8.33 -12.09
CA SER A 28 -1.93 -8.43 -13.55
C SER A 28 -1.35 -9.77 -13.98
N LEU A 29 -1.85 -10.25 -15.12
CA LEU A 29 -1.29 -11.37 -15.85
C LEU A 29 -0.35 -10.86 -16.97
N PRO A 30 0.51 -11.71 -17.54
CA PRO A 30 1.43 -11.32 -18.62
C PRO A 30 0.68 -10.93 -19.91
N CYS A 31 -0.58 -11.32 -20.03
CA CYS A 31 -1.50 -10.89 -21.08
C CYS A 31 -2.16 -9.53 -20.80
N GLU A 32 -1.62 -8.74 -19.87
CA GLU A 32 -2.02 -7.38 -19.50
C GLU A 32 -3.44 -7.23 -18.93
N HIS A 33 -4.08 -8.34 -18.54
CA HIS A 33 -5.39 -8.30 -17.88
C HIS A 33 -5.26 -8.21 -16.37
N VAL A 34 -6.06 -7.34 -15.75
CA VAL A 34 -6.02 -7.04 -14.32
C VAL A 34 -7.28 -7.51 -13.62
N PHE A 35 -7.13 -8.11 -12.44
CA PHE A 35 -8.22 -8.68 -11.65
C PHE A 35 -7.96 -8.44 -10.16
N CYS A 36 -8.99 -8.58 -9.31
CA CYS A 36 -8.75 -8.74 -7.87
C CYS A 36 -7.96 -10.03 -7.63
N HIS A 37 -7.01 -10.02 -6.68
CA HIS A 37 -6.25 -11.20 -6.29
C HIS A 37 -7.16 -12.41 -6.02
N SER A 38 -8.17 -12.26 -5.15
CA SER A 38 -9.11 -13.33 -4.80
C SER A 38 -9.92 -13.86 -5.99
N CYS A 39 -10.31 -12.98 -6.92
CA CYS A 39 -11.07 -13.35 -8.11
C CYS A 39 -10.21 -14.16 -9.09
N LEU A 40 -8.95 -13.75 -9.26
CA LEU A 40 -8.03 -14.48 -10.11
C LEU A 40 -7.65 -15.81 -9.47
N SER A 41 -7.28 -15.85 -8.19
CA SER A 41 -6.95 -17.09 -7.47
C SER A 41 -8.05 -18.15 -7.60
N SER A 42 -9.31 -17.73 -7.44
CA SER A 42 -10.46 -18.64 -7.59
C SER A 42 -10.64 -19.11 -9.05
N SER A 43 -10.37 -18.23 -10.01
CA SER A 43 -10.50 -18.56 -11.43
C SER A 43 -9.42 -19.53 -11.88
N ILE A 44 -8.15 -19.27 -11.53
CA ILE A 44 -7.02 -20.13 -11.94
C ILE A 44 -7.11 -21.53 -11.32
N GLN A 45 -7.59 -21.65 -10.09
CA GLN A 45 -7.81 -22.95 -9.44
C GLN A 45 -8.80 -23.84 -10.20
N THR A 46 -9.81 -23.25 -10.85
CA THR A 46 -10.80 -24.00 -11.63
C THR A 46 -10.42 -24.11 -13.10
N ARG A 47 -9.73 -23.11 -13.62
CA ARG A 47 -9.42 -22.90 -15.03
C ARG A 47 -8.03 -22.26 -15.11
N ASN A 48 -7.00 -23.06 -15.44
CA ASN A 48 -5.61 -22.60 -15.60
C ASN A 48 -5.43 -21.70 -16.86
N HIS A 49 -6.24 -20.66 -17.02
CA HIS A 49 -6.14 -19.66 -18.08
C HIS A 49 -6.74 -18.32 -17.66
N CYS A 50 -6.31 -17.24 -18.29
CA CYS A 50 -6.86 -15.90 -18.09
C CYS A 50 -8.38 -15.87 -18.33
N PRO A 51 -9.19 -15.35 -17.38
CA PRO A 51 -10.64 -15.26 -17.53
C PRO A 51 -11.13 -14.45 -18.73
N THR A 52 -10.32 -13.52 -19.23
CA THR A 52 -10.70 -12.60 -20.31
C THR A 52 -10.22 -13.09 -21.69
N CYS A 53 -8.94 -13.39 -21.82
CA CYS A 53 -8.34 -13.74 -23.12
C CYS A 53 -8.01 -15.23 -23.30
N ARG A 54 -8.17 -16.05 -22.25
CA ARG A 54 -7.80 -17.48 -22.23
C ARG A 54 -6.31 -17.77 -22.46
N GLY A 55 -5.44 -16.80 -22.23
CA GLY A 55 -3.99 -17.00 -22.16
C GLY A 55 -3.63 -18.03 -21.09
N GLN A 56 -2.64 -18.88 -21.38
CA GLN A 56 -2.26 -20.03 -20.54
C GLN A 56 -1.27 -19.67 -19.44
N ASP A 57 -0.55 -18.55 -19.60
CA ASP A 57 0.37 -18.06 -18.57
C ASP A 57 -0.44 -17.38 -17.45
N THR A 58 -0.46 -18.03 -16.29
CA THR A 58 -1.16 -17.58 -15.09
C THR A 58 -0.20 -16.99 -14.05
N THR A 59 1.04 -16.65 -14.43
CA THR A 59 1.99 -16.01 -13.54
C THR A 59 1.46 -14.63 -13.14
N THR A 60 1.20 -14.42 -11.86
CA THR A 60 0.61 -13.18 -11.37
C THR A 60 1.69 -12.24 -10.86
N VAL A 61 1.61 -10.97 -11.26
CA VAL A 61 2.40 -9.89 -10.65
C VAL A 61 1.47 -8.86 -10.04
N GLN A 62 1.92 -8.20 -8.97
CA GLN A 62 1.16 -7.11 -8.36
C GLN A 62 1.06 -5.95 -9.35
N ALA A 63 -0.17 -5.45 -9.56
CA ALA A 63 -0.42 -4.36 -10.50
C ALA A 63 -0.15 -3.01 -9.82
N SER A 64 1.08 -2.79 -9.37
CA SER A 64 1.49 -1.60 -8.60
C SER A 64 1.19 -0.28 -9.32
N ASP A 65 1.34 -0.23 -10.65
CA ASP A 65 0.95 0.92 -11.47
C ASP A 65 -0.55 1.22 -11.38
N VAL A 66 -1.39 0.17 -11.35
CA VAL A 66 -2.85 0.29 -11.21
C VAL A 66 -3.19 0.74 -9.79
N ILE A 67 -2.51 0.21 -8.77
CA ILE A 67 -2.69 0.63 -7.36
C ILE A 67 -2.35 2.12 -7.22
N ALA A 68 -1.23 2.57 -7.78
CA ALA A 68 -0.83 3.97 -7.78
C ALA A 68 -1.88 4.84 -8.47
N ARG A 69 -2.43 4.39 -9.61
CA ARG A 69 -3.50 5.10 -10.34
C ARG A 69 -4.81 5.19 -9.58
N MET A 70 -5.17 4.14 -8.83
CA MET A 70 -6.36 4.12 -7.98
C MET A 70 -6.20 5.00 -6.74
N SER A 71 -4.98 5.25 -6.27
CA SER A 71 -4.73 5.97 -5.00
C SER A 71 -5.13 7.45 -5.03
N TYR A 72 -5.04 8.11 -6.19
CA TYR A 72 -5.41 9.52 -6.34
C TYR A 72 -6.84 9.72 -6.88
N LYS A 73 -7.53 8.63 -7.23
CA LYS A 73 -8.94 8.66 -7.65
C LYS A 73 -9.82 8.33 -6.45
N THR A 74 -10.89 9.09 -6.28
CA THR A 74 -11.80 8.91 -5.13
C THR A 74 -13.21 8.59 -5.58
N ALA A 75 -13.96 7.99 -4.67
CA ALA A 75 -15.40 7.79 -4.78
C ALA A 75 -16.07 8.22 -3.48
N THR A 76 -17.29 8.74 -3.58
CA THR A 76 -18.02 9.19 -2.40
C THR A 76 -18.90 8.06 -1.88
N CYS A 77 -18.71 7.67 -0.62
CA CYS A 77 -19.56 6.66 0.01
C CYS A 77 -20.94 7.26 0.27
N LYS A 78 -22.01 6.62 -0.23
CA LYS A 78 -23.39 7.08 -0.04
C LYS A 78 -23.89 6.89 1.40
N THR A 79 -23.25 5.99 2.16
CA THR A 79 -23.66 5.66 3.53
C THR A 79 -23.14 6.68 4.54
N CYS A 80 -21.89 7.14 4.41
CA CYS A 80 -21.28 8.08 5.34
C CYS A 80 -20.90 9.44 4.72
N GLY A 81 -20.99 9.61 3.40
CA GLY A 81 -20.62 10.84 2.69
C GLY A 81 -19.12 11.08 2.56
N VAL A 82 -18.28 10.17 3.06
CA VAL A 82 -16.81 10.30 3.02
C VAL A 82 -16.30 10.02 1.62
N GLN A 83 -15.35 10.82 1.15
CA GLN A 83 -14.58 10.54 -0.06
C GLN A 83 -13.47 9.53 0.26
N VAL A 84 -13.52 8.37 -0.39
CA VAL A 84 -12.59 7.27 -0.17
C VAL A 84 -11.81 7.02 -1.45
N PRO A 85 -10.47 6.85 -1.41
CA PRO A 85 -9.69 6.42 -2.56
C PRO A 85 -10.21 5.10 -3.13
N LEU A 86 -10.20 4.93 -4.45
CA LEU A 86 -10.70 3.71 -5.10
C LEU A 86 -9.99 2.45 -4.60
N SER A 87 -8.71 2.56 -4.22
CA SER A 87 -7.93 1.48 -3.61
C SER A 87 -8.49 0.97 -2.27
N LEU A 88 -9.30 1.77 -1.57
CA LEU A 88 -9.80 1.48 -0.22
C LEU A 88 -11.33 1.27 -0.15
N VAL A 89 -12.05 1.54 -1.24
CA VAL A 89 -13.52 1.46 -1.33
C VAL A 89 -14.09 0.13 -0.83
N LYS A 90 -13.43 -1.01 -1.12
CA LYS A 90 -13.91 -2.33 -0.67
C LYS A 90 -13.71 -2.57 0.82
N ASN A 91 -12.58 -2.14 1.38
CA ASN A 91 -12.34 -2.24 2.83
C ASN A 91 -13.34 -1.37 3.58
N HIS A 92 -13.54 -0.14 3.13
CA HIS A 92 -14.53 0.77 3.68
C HIS A 92 -15.95 0.19 3.68
N ARG A 93 -16.35 -0.53 2.62
CA ARG A 93 -17.65 -1.19 2.57
C ARG A 93 -17.81 -2.27 3.65
N ALA A 94 -16.77 -3.08 3.86
CA ALA A 94 -16.78 -4.13 4.87
C ALA A 94 -16.97 -3.59 6.30
N GLU A 95 -16.57 -2.34 6.56
CA GLU A 95 -16.77 -1.66 7.83
C GLU A 95 -18.25 -1.32 8.09
N HIS A 96 -19.01 -0.98 7.04
CA HIS A 96 -20.46 -0.74 7.16
C HIS A 96 -21.27 -2.03 7.29
N ASP A 97 -20.82 -3.11 6.63
CA ASP A 97 -21.50 -4.42 6.69
C ASP A 97 -21.35 -5.09 8.08
N ASN A 98 -20.37 -4.69 8.89
CA ASN A 98 -20.18 -5.13 10.28
C ASN A 98 -20.79 -4.13 11.28
N ALA A 99 -22.12 -3.96 11.25
CA ALA A 99 -22.82 -2.99 12.09
C ALA A 99 -22.56 -3.19 13.61
N GLY A 100 -21.84 -2.25 14.23
CA GLY A 100 -21.68 -2.20 15.67
C GLY A 100 -20.82 -1.06 16.22
N THR A 101 -21.28 0.19 16.09
CA THR A 101 -20.77 1.40 16.80
C THR A 101 -19.44 1.93 16.24
N THR A 102 -19.43 2.99 15.43
CA THR A 102 -19.55 4.36 15.95
C THR A 102 -20.23 5.28 14.96
N GLN A 103 -21.30 5.91 15.42
CA GLN A 103 -21.82 7.13 14.84
C GLN A 103 -20.72 8.20 14.97
N PHE A 104 -20.09 8.61 13.88
CA PHE A 104 -19.43 9.91 13.84
C PHE A 104 -20.23 10.88 12.97
N PRO A 105 -20.91 11.86 13.59
CA PRO A 105 -21.26 13.08 12.90
C PRO A 105 -19.95 13.82 12.62
N PHE A 106 -19.80 14.56 11.52
CA PHE A 106 -19.17 15.89 11.57
C PHE A 106 -19.43 16.61 10.26
N ALA A 107 -20.52 17.37 10.26
CA ALA A 107 -20.42 18.74 9.78
C ALA A 107 -19.61 19.51 10.84
N ASN A 108 -18.45 20.00 10.40
CA ASN A 108 -17.74 21.20 10.86
C ASN A 108 -17.01 21.19 12.22
N SER A 109 -15.70 21.47 12.11
CA SER A 109 -14.87 22.32 12.96
C SER A 109 -14.50 21.86 14.38
N GLU A 110 -13.17 21.80 14.59
CA GLU A 110 -12.44 21.90 15.88
C GLU A 110 -12.33 20.66 16.81
N ILE A 111 -11.34 19.80 16.48
CA ILE A 111 -10.35 19.08 17.31
C ILE A 111 -10.75 18.62 18.75
N SER A 112 -10.75 17.30 19.04
CA SER A 112 -9.81 16.61 19.97
C SER A 112 -10.23 15.18 20.40
N SER A 113 -9.33 14.23 20.11
CA SER A 113 -8.93 13.03 20.89
C SER A 113 -9.94 11.94 21.27
N ALA A 114 -9.94 10.82 20.52
CA ALA A 114 -9.49 9.49 20.99
C ALA A 114 -9.67 8.41 19.88
N ASN A 115 -8.53 7.89 19.38
CA ASN A 115 -8.35 6.77 18.43
C ASN A 115 -8.61 7.09 16.95
N CYS A 116 -7.71 7.76 16.23
CA CYS A 116 -6.28 7.52 15.94
C CYS A 116 -6.04 6.27 15.07
N PHE A 117 -6.03 6.42 13.74
CA PHE A 117 -4.94 6.00 12.84
C PHE A 117 -5.19 6.33 11.34
N GLU A 118 -6.36 6.80 10.93
CA GLU A 118 -6.68 6.83 9.47
C GLU A 118 -6.48 8.14 8.70
N PHE A 119 -6.22 9.28 9.34
CA PHE A 119 -5.89 10.53 8.64
C PHE A 119 -4.82 11.34 9.39
N LEU A 120 -3.87 10.65 10.02
CA LEU A 120 -2.79 11.36 10.70
C LEU A 120 -1.92 12.04 9.65
N THR A 121 -2.10 13.35 9.55
CA THR A 121 -1.18 14.23 8.86
C THR A 121 -0.09 14.65 9.82
N PHE A 122 1.13 14.60 9.33
CA PHE A 122 2.34 14.90 10.06
C PHE A 122 2.95 16.18 9.50
N GLN A 123 3.64 16.91 10.37
CA GLN A 123 4.42 18.06 10.00
C GLN A 123 5.86 17.63 9.75
N CYS A 124 6.45 18.06 8.63
CA CYS A 124 7.84 17.80 8.32
C CYS A 124 8.74 18.49 9.36
N PRO A 125 9.61 17.74 10.06
CA PRO A 125 10.43 18.31 11.13
C PRO A 125 11.61 19.15 10.61
N TYR A 126 11.86 19.18 9.30
CA TYR A 126 12.95 19.96 8.69
C TYR A 126 12.51 21.35 8.21
N CYS A 127 11.30 21.45 7.65
CA CYS A 127 10.79 22.64 6.97
C CYS A 127 9.41 23.11 7.47
N ASN A 128 8.78 22.37 8.38
CA ASN A 128 7.44 22.64 8.91
C ASN A 128 6.29 22.55 7.89
N GLU A 129 6.49 21.93 6.74
CA GLU A 129 5.39 21.59 5.82
C GLU A 129 4.40 20.63 6.51
N ASP A 130 3.12 20.99 6.54
CA ASP A 130 2.06 20.27 7.26
C ASP A 130 1.14 19.50 6.31
N GLY A 131 0.14 18.81 6.87
CA GLY A 131 -0.83 18.05 6.05
C GLY A 131 -0.27 16.78 5.40
N LEU A 132 0.97 16.37 5.72
CA LEU A 132 1.64 15.25 5.06
C LEU A 132 1.24 13.93 5.71
N ASN A 133 0.49 13.08 5.01
CA ASN A 133 0.29 11.69 5.43
C ASN A 133 1.62 10.90 5.39
N GLU A 134 1.66 9.68 5.96
CA GLU A 134 2.88 8.88 6.05
C GLU A 134 3.64 8.70 4.70
N PRO A 135 2.97 8.33 3.58
CA PRO A 135 3.61 8.28 2.26
C PRO A 135 4.11 9.64 1.76
N SER A 136 3.29 10.69 1.88
CA SER A 136 3.65 12.04 1.44
C SER A 136 4.82 12.62 2.24
N LEU A 137 4.89 12.37 3.55
CA LEU A 137 6.01 12.77 4.40
C LEU A 137 7.29 12.05 3.96
N THR A 138 7.20 10.75 3.68
CA THR A 138 8.33 9.95 3.20
C THR A 138 8.86 10.49 1.87
N TRP A 139 7.99 10.70 0.89
CA TRP A 139 8.37 11.26 -0.41
C TRP A 139 8.96 12.68 -0.27
N HIS A 140 8.26 13.56 0.45
CA HIS A 140 8.70 14.95 0.68
C HIS A 140 10.10 15.00 1.30
N CYS A 141 10.37 14.20 2.34
CA CYS A 141 11.68 14.18 2.99
C CYS A 141 12.79 13.60 2.09
N ASN A 142 12.49 12.64 1.21
CA ASN A 142 13.46 12.12 0.25
C ASN A 142 13.83 13.13 -0.83
N GLU A 143 12.84 13.88 -1.34
CA GLU A 143 13.06 14.87 -2.41
C GLU A 143 13.66 16.18 -1.90
N SER A 144 13.14 16.70 -0.78
CA SER A 144 13.47 18.04 -0.29
C SER A 144 14.61 18.07 0.73
N HIS A 145 14.90 16.94 1.40
CA HIS A 145 15.78 16.89 2.57
C HIS A 145 16.82 15.75 2.53
N ARG A 146 17.21 15.29 1.34
CA ARG A 146 18.12 14.14 1.15
C ARG A 146 19.47 14.24 1.89
N ASN A 147 19.98 15.46 2.08
CA ASN A 147 21.28 15.72 2.72
C ASN A 147 21.15 16.42 4.08
N ASP A 148 19.96 16.53 4.65
CA ASP A 148 19.77 17.16 5.96
C ASP A 148 20.17 16.18 7.08
N THR A 149 21.23 16.54 7.82
CA THR A 149 21.79 15.70 8.90
C THR A 149 21.28 16.11 10.28
N ARG A 150 20.34 17.06 10.37
CA ARG A 150 19.76 17.48 11.65
C ARG A 150 19.02 16.31 12.30
N ARG A 151 19.21 16.21 13.62
CA ARG A 151 18.49 15.24 14.45
C ARG A 151 17.11 15.79 14.72
N VAL A 152 16.11 14.96 14.44
CA VAL A 152 14.69 15.34 14.56
C VAL A 152 13.90 14.19 15.14
N VAL A 153 12.78 14.51 15.78
CA VAL A 153 11.81 13.53 16.26
C VAL A 153 10.96 13.08 15.08
N CYS A 154 10.74 11.76 14.96
CA CYS A 154 9.83 11.24 13.95
C CYS A 154 8.39 11.51 14.36
N PRO A 155 7.62 12.33 13.60
CA PRO A 155 6.26 12.70 13.98
C PRO A 155 5.30 11.51 13.95
N ILE A 156 5.58 10.50 13.11
CA ILE A 156 4.82 9.25 13.03
C ILE A 156 5.02 8.42 14.31
N CYS A 157 6.28 8.14 14.67
CA CYS A 157 6.60 7.39 15.88
C CYS A 157 6.15 8.13 17.15
N ALA A 158 6.31 9.46 17.22
CA ALA A 158 5.85 10.25 18.37
C ALA A 158 4.33 10.19 18.58
N SER A 159 3.57 9.89 17.51
CA SER A 159 2.12 9.74 17.55
C SER A 159 1.66 8.32 17.92
N MET A 160 2.58 7.35 18.08
CA MET A 160 2.27 5.99 18.51
C MET A 160 2.01 5.94 20.03
N PRO A 161 1.13 5.06 20.55
CA PRO A 161 0.88 4.92 21.99
C PRO A 161 2.12 4.59 22.83
N HIS A 162 3.12 3.98 22.19
CA HIS A 162 4.41 3.61 22.81
C HIS A 162 5.59 4.43 22.25
N GLY A 163 5.30 5.50 21.52
CA GLY A 163 6.31 6.42 20.99
C GLY A 163 6.90 7.30 22.08
N ASP A 164 8.17 7.70 21.92
CA ASP A 164 8.81 8.71 22.76
C ASP A 164 8.85 10.05 21.99
N PRO A 165 8.06 11.06 22.36
CA PRO A 165 8.06 12.38 21.71
C PRO A 165 9.37 13.15 21.84
N SER A 166 10.28 12.73 22.72
CA SER A 166 11.61 13.34 22.90
C SER A 166 12.71 12.60 22.13
N TYR A 167 12.41 11.41 21.58
CA TYR A 167 13.39 10.60 20.89
C TYR A 167 13.78 11.22 19.55
N GLN A 168 15.03 11.67 19.46
CA GLN A 168 15.59 12.23 18.24
C GLN A 168 16.35 11.17 17.46
N SER A 169 15.89 10.90 16.24
CA SER A 169 16.55 10.01 15.31
C SER A 169 17.87 10.62 14.82
N ARG A 170 18.96 9.85 14.91
CA ARG A 170 20.28 10.26 14.39
C ARG A 170 20.34 10.26 12.86
N ASN A 171 19.50 9.43 12.22
CA ASN A 171 19.28 9.37 10.79
C ASN A 171 17.77 9.23 10.55
N PHE A 172 17.07 10.36 10.56
CA PHE A 172 15.61 10.36 10.43
C PHE A 172 15.16 9.87 9.05
N LEU A 173 15.81 10.29 7.96
CA LEU A 173 15.44 9.85 6.61
C LEU A 173 15.60 8.34 6.42
N GLY A 174 16.70 7.77 6.91
CA GLY A 174 16.90 6.31 6.90
C GLY A 174 15.89 5.56 7.75
N HIS A 175 15.52 6.09 8.91
CA HIS A 175 14.47 5.52 9.75
C HIS A 175 13.11 5.55 9.06
N LEU A 176 12.73 6.69 8.47
CA LEU A 176 11.47 6.89 7.75
C LEU A 176 11.36 5.89 6.60
N ASN A 177 12.43 5.73 5.81
CA ASN A 177 12.50 4.77 4.72
C ASN A 177 12.49 3.28 5.16
N LEU A 178 12.91 2.96 6.38
CA LEU A 178 12.94 1.57 6.86
C LEU A 178 11.69 1.15 7.63
N ARG A 179 11.01 2.11 8.29
CA ARG A 179 9.89 1.82 9.20
C ARG A 179 8.55 2.36 8.74
N HIS A 180 8.57 3.31 7.82
CA HIS A 180 7.38 4.04 7.35
C HIS A 180 7.33 4.14 5.81
N SER A 181 8.28 3.54 5.10
CA SER A 181 8.17 3.29 3.67
C SER A 181 7.71 1.85 3.47
N PHE A 182 6.48 1.70 3.01
CA PHE A 182 5.85 0.40 2.78
C PHE A 182 6.35 -0.32 1.51
N TYR A 183 7.38 0.22 0.83
CA TYR A 183 7.94 -0.36 -0.40
C TYR A 183 9.01 -1.45 -0.18
N VAL A 184 9.26 -1.89 1.06
CA VAL A 184 10.25 -2.94 1.35
C VAL A 184 9.61 -4.34 1.30
N GLN A 185 8.93 -4.67 0.19
CA GLN A 185 8.67 -6.06 -0.19
C GLN A 185 9.23 -6.44 -1.57
N ASP A 186 10.04 -5.59 -2.20
CA ASP A 186 10.81 -5.96 -3.41
C ASP A 186 12.22 -6.51 -3.14
N PHE A 187 12.57 -6.83 -1.88
CA PHE A 187 13.89 -7.40 -1.55
C PHE A 187 13.84 -8.70 -0.72
N VAL A 188 12.79 -9.49 -0.92
CA VAL A 188 12.95 -10.94 -0.79
C VAL A 188 12.61 -11.51 -2.16
N ASP A 189 13.58 -11.38 -3.07
CA ASP A 189 13.62 -12.19 -4.28
C ASP A 189 13.77 -13.64 -3.83
N ILE A 190 12.64 -14.31 -3.60
CA ILE A 190 12.57 -15.75 -3.31
C ILE A 190 12.74 -16.57 -4.60
N SER A 191 13.33 -15.98 -5.65
CA SER A 191 13.53 -16.62 -6.95
C SER A 191 14.97 -16.57 -7.49
N GLN A 192 15.97 -16.38 -6.62
CA GLN A 192 17.32 -16.85 -6.95
C GLN A 192 17.54 -18.23 -6.38
N ASP A 193 17.36 -19.23 -7.26
CA ASP A 193 17.74 -20.63 -7.13
C ASP A 193 18.75 -20.90 -6.00
N ASP A 194 18.24 -21.38 -4.86
CA ASP A 194 19.05 -21.89 -3.73
C ASP A 194 20.12 -22.90 -4.22
N ALA A 195 19.87 -23.58 -5.34
CA ALA A 195 20.79 -24.53 -5.96
C ALA A 195 22.10 -23.92 -6.49
N ILE A 196 22.10 -22.67 -6.96
CA ILE A 196 23.31 -22.05 -7.55
C ILE A 196 24.24 -21.54 -6.45
N ASN A 197 23.67 -20.98 -5.37
CA ASN A 197 24.43 -20.47 -4.24
C ASN A 197 25.02 -21.61 -3.38
N GLU A 198 24.29 -22.72 -3.23
CA GLU A 198 24.79 -23.92 -2.54
C GLU A 198 25.98 -24.58 -3.28
N GLN A 199 25.93 -24.65 -4.62
CA GLN A 199 27.04 -25.19 -5.41
C GLN A 199 28.30 -24.32 -5.35
N ALA A 200 28.15 -23.00 -5.30
CA ALA A 200 29.29 -22.07 -5.19
C ALA A 200 30.00 -22.18 -3.83
N ILE A 201 29.25 -22.32 -2.73
CA ILE A 201 29.81 -22.48 -1.38
C ILE A 201 30.54 -23.82 -1.23
N LEU A 202 30.00 -24.91 -1.78
CA LEU A 202 30.65 -26.22 -1.77
C LEU A 202 31.96 -26.24 -2.59
N LEU A 203 31.99 -25.59 -3.76
CA LEU A 203 33.20 -25.47 -4.58
C LEU A 203 34.29 -24.60 -3.92
N ALA A 204 33.90 -23.49 -3.28
CA ALA A 204 34.83 -22.64 -2.53
C ALA A 204 35.43 -23.38 -1.32
N SER A 205 34.63 -24.17 -0.63
CA SER A 205 35.07 -25.00 0.49
C SER A 205 35.97 -26.16 0.06
N TYR A 206 35.75 -26.73 -1.13
CA TYR A 206 36.61 -27.76 -1.72
C TYR A 206 37.98 -27.21 -2.16
N ASN A 207 38.00 -26.03 -2.79
CA ASN A 207 39.24 -25.40 -3.26
C ASN A 207 40.13 -24.86 -2.12
N SER A 208 39.54 -24.58 -0.96
CA SER A 208 40.26 -24.15 0.24
C SER A 208 40.90 -25.31 1.03
N CYS A 209 40.62 -26.56 0.63
CA CYS A 209 41.12 -27.76 1.30
C CYS A 209 42.27 -28.47 0.53
N ILE A 210 42.63 -27.97 -0.67
CA ILE A 210 43.69 -28.54 -1.55
C ILE A 210 44.81 -27.50 -1.83
N GLN A 211 45.04 -26.56 -0.91
CA GLN A 211 46.27 -25.76 -0.86
C GLN A 211 46.87 -25.74 0.54
#